data_AF-A0A956DF12-F1
#
_entry.id   AF-A0A956DF12-F1
#
_cell.length_a   1.000
_cell.length_b   1.000
_cell.length_c   1.000
_cell.angle_alpha   90.00
_cell.angle_beta   90.00
_cell.angle_gamma   90.00
#
_symmetry.space_group_name_H-M   'P 1'
#
loop_
_entity.id
_entity.type
_entity.pdbx_description
1 polymer ?
#
loop_
_entity_poly.entity_id
_entity_poly.type
_entity_poly.pdbx_seq_one_letter_code
_entity_poly.pdbx_strand_id
1 'polypeptide(L)'
;LLYHYFGNRRGYYVAVMQGIADQLRAAITPEPEYGFDEAFERALARYLTFAREHPDVFRVLVQGGLGVDAEVATIVEGTRRAAADFVRLKLGVKRPNAAVRIALAGWVAFAERACLTWLDGKEPNEAAMQRLLVDALAPVRTAVNEMRGGK
;
A
#
# COMPACT_ATOMS: atom_id res chain seq x y z
N LEU A 1 16.24 23.87 -17.92
CA LEU A 1 16.40 23.58 -16.47
C LEU A 1 15.96 22.17 -16.08
N LEU A 2 14.76 21.68 -16.42
CA LEU A 2 14.32 20.30 -16.07
C LEU A 2 15.25 19.17 -16.59
N TYR A 3 15.75 19.27 -17.82
CA TYR A 3 16.70 18.30 -18.39
C TYR A 3 18.06 18.27 -17.69
N HIS A 4 18.43 19.35 -16.98
CA HIS A 4 19.73 19.44 -16.30
C HIS A 4 19.72 18.68 -14.96
N TYR A 5 18.55 18.58 -14.32
CA TYR A 5 18.37 17.83 -13.06
C TYR A 5 18.06 16.35 -13.29
N PHE A 6 17.32 16.03 -14.36
CA PHE A 6 16.82 14.68 -14.59
C PHE A 6 17.41 13.98 -15.82
N GLY A 7 18.28 14.66 -16.57
CA GLY A 7 18.93 14.16 -17.78
C GLY A 7 17.99 14.06 -18.99
N ASN A 8 16.82 13.43 -18.83
CA ASN A 8 15.85 13.19 -19.88
C ASN A 8 14.41 13.06 -19.32
N ARG A 9 13.43 12.93 -20.21
CA ARG A 9 12.00 12.75 -19.86
C ARG A 9 11.76 11.51 -19.00
N ARG A 10 12.51 10.42 -19.22
CA ARG A 10 12.45 9.19 -18.41
C ARG A 10 12.91 9.45 -16.98
N GLY A 11 14.04 10.12 -16.78
CA GLY A 11 14.56 10.45 -15.45
C GLY A 11 13.60 11.37 -14.67
N TYR A 12 12.93 12.29 -15.36
CA TYR A 12 11.89 13.10 -14.74
C TYR A 12 10.70 12.25 -14.30
N TYR A 13 10.23 11.35 -15.16
CA TYR A 13 9.16 10.40 -14.84
C TYR A 13 9.50 9.53 -13.63
N VAL A 14 10.69 8.92 -13.62
CA VAL A 14 11.17 8.10 -12.49
C VAL A 14 11.21 8.92 -11.19
N ALA A 15 11.75 10.14 -11.22
CA ALA A 15 11.83 10.99 -10.04
C ALA A 15 10.43 11.39 -9.50
N VAL A 16 9.49 11.68 -10.40
CA VAL A 16 8.10 11.96 -10.03
C VAL A 16 7.48 10.71 -9.38
N MET A 17 7.64 9.53 -9.98
CA MET A 17 7.14 8.27 -9.43
C MET A 17 7.76 7.93 -8.07
N GLN A 18 9.05 8.22 -7.88
CA GLN A 18 9.72 8.07 -6.59
C GLN A 18 9.10 8.99 -5.54
N GLY A 19 8.90 10.28 -5.85
CA GLY A 19 8.28 11.22 -4.93
C GLY A 19 6.85 10.84 -4.54
N ILE A 20 6.06 10.35 -5.50
CA ILE A 20 4.71 9.81 -5.26
C ILE A 20 4.76 8.59 -4.33
N ALA A 21 5.67 7.65 -4.61
CA ALA A 21 5.85 6.47 -3.79
C ALA A 21 6.28 6.81 -2.37
N ASP A 22 7.14 7.81 -2.18
CA ASP A 22 7.58 8.26 -0.86
C ASP A 22 6.45 8.92 -0.07
N GLN A 23 5.59 9.71 -0.72
CA GLN A 23 4.37 10.23 -0.09
C GLN A 23 3.45 9.10 0.37
N LEU A 24 3.23 8.09 -0.48
CA LEU A 24 2.39 6.95 -0.13
C LEU A 24 3.00 6.13 1.02
N ARG A 25 4.32 5.89 1.00
CA ARG A 25 5.04 5.23 2.10
C ARG A 25 4.93 6.01 3.41
N ALA A 26 5.05 7.33 3.36
CA ALA A 26 4.85 8.19 4.53
C ALA A 26 3.42 8.06 5.08
N ALA A 27 2.40 8.05 4.20
CA ALA A 27 1.00 7.88 4.59
C ALA A 27 0.73 6.54 5.30
N ILE A 28 1.40 5.46 4.90
CA ILE A 28 1.20 4.12 5.47
C ILE A 28 2.22 3.75 6.56
N THR A 29 3.14 4.64 6.91
CA THR A 29 4.13 4.40 7.96
C THR A 29 3.42 4.26 9.32
N PRO A 30 3.75 3.22 10.12
CA PRO A 30 3.21 3.06 11.46
C PRO A 30 3.58 4.23 12.37
N GLU A 31 2.58 4.81 13.01
CA GLU A 31 2.79 5.64 14.19
C GLU A 31 3.11 4.70 15.38
N PRO A 32 4.26 4.85 16.06
CA PRO A 32 4.73 3.89 17.08
C PRO A 32 3.87 3.93 18.34
N GLU A 33 3.19 5.05 18.59
CA GLU A 33 2.47 5.35 19.82
C GLU A 33 1.11 4.63 19.92
N TYR A 34 0.58 4.15 18.79
CA TYR A 34 -0.72 3.51 18.70
C TYR A 34 -0.64 1.98 18.59
N GLY A 35 -1.65 1.31 19.16
CA GLY A 35 -1.88 -0.12 18.99
C GLY A 35 -2.15 -0.52 17.53
N PHE A 36 -2.25 -1.82 17.26
CA PHE A 36 -2.45 -2.34 15.90
C PHE A 36 -3.68 -1.71 15.23
N ASP A 37 -4.86 -1.84 15.84
CA ASP A 37 -6.12 -1.46 15.21
C ASP A 37 -6.17 0.05 14.91
N GLU A 38 -5.81 0.89 15.88
CA GLU A 38 -5.79 2.35 15.69
C GLU A 38 -4.74 2.81 14.68
N ALA A 39 -3.50 2.26 14.73
CA ALA A 39 -2.48 2.60 13.75
C ALA A 39 -2.88 2.19 12.32
N PHE A 40 -3.57 1.05 12.21
CA PHE A 40 -4.02 0.51 10.94
C PHE A 40 -5.19 1.29 10.35
N GLU A 41 -6.19 1.64 11.16
CA GLU A 41 -7.28 2.53 10.74
C GLU A 41 -6.77 3.88 10.28
N ARG A 42 -5.84 4.50 11.03
CA ARG A 42 -5.21 5.78 10.67
C ARG A 42 -4.42 5.70 9.37
N ALA A 43 -3.66 4.63 9.17
CA ALA A 43 -2.91 4.41 7.93
C ALA A 43 -3.85 4.24 6.73
N LEU A 44 -4.95 3.50 6.88
CA LEU A 44 -5.96 3.33 5.84
C LEU A 44 -6.69 4.64 5.51
N ALA A 45 -7.02 5.46 6.51
CA ALA A 45 -7.62 6.77 6.29
C ALA A 45 -6.69 7.67 5.44
N ARG A 46 -5.40 7.73 5.79
CA ARG A 46 -4.39 8.48 4.99
C ARG A 46 -4.22 7.92 3.58
N TYR A 47 -4.22 6.60 3.44
CA TYR A 47 -4.15 5.92 2.14
C TYR A 47 -5.34 6.27 1.24
N LEU A 48 -6.56 6.20 1.78
CA LEU A 48 -7.78 6.52 1.05
C LEU A 48 -7.89 8.01 0.72
N THR A 49 -7.47 8.89 1.63
CA THR A 49 -7.37 10.33 1.38
C THR A 49 -6.41 10.61 0.22
N PHE A 50 -5.22 10.01 0.23
CA PHE A 50 -4.26 10.14 -0.87
C PHE A 50 -4.84 9.67 -2.21
N ALA A 51 -5.50 8.51 -2.22
CA ALA A 51 -6.13 7.97 -3.43
C ALA A 51 -7.26 8.88 -3.95
N ARG A 52 -8.07 9.46 -3.05
CA ARG A 52 -9.18 10.36 -3.38
C ARG A 52 -8.71 11.72 -3.89
N GLU A 53 -7.66 12.28 -3.30
CA GLU A 53 -7.09 13.58 -3.69
C GLU A 53 -6.27 13.49 -4.99
N HIS A 54 -5.70 12.32 -5.28
CA HIS A 54 -4.83 12.10 -6.43
C HIS A 54 -5.21 10.84 -7.23
N PRO A 55 -6.43 10.71 -7.77
CA PRO A 55 -6.94 9.48 -8.37
C PRO A 55 -6.13 9.02 -9.59
N ASP A 56 -5.71 9.93 -10.47
CA ASP A 56 -4.94 9.58 -11.66
C ASP A 56 -3.51 9.16 -11.33
N VAL A 57 -2.89 9.84 -10.37
CA VAL A 57 -1.58 9.49 -9.82
C VAL A 57 -1.63 8.10 -9.18
N PHE A 58 -2.68 7.83 -8.39
CA PHE A 58 -2.89 6.56 -7.76
C PHE A 58 -3.07 5.43 -8.79
N ARG A 59 -3.90 5.66 -9.83
CA ARG A 59 -4.06 4.71 -10.95
C ARG A 59 -2.73 4.41 -11.63
N VAL A 60 -1.95 5.44 -11.98
CA VAL A 60 -0.63 5.30 -12.59
C VAL A 60 0.30 4.47 -11.69
N LEU A 61 0.35 4.77 -10.38
CA LEU A 61 1.21 4.07 -9.44
C LEU A 61 0.83 2.58 -9.31
N VAL A 62 -0.44 2.28 -9.05
CA VAL A 62 -0.90 0.90 -8.79
C VAL A 62 -0.87 0.05 -10.06
N GLN A 63 -1.26 0.63 -11.20
CA GLN A 63 -1.24 -0.08 -12.48
C GLN A 63 0.16 -0.13 -13.12
N GLY A 64 1.17 0.44 -12.46
CA GLY A 64 2.57 0.39 -12.89
C GLY A 64 2.91 1.33 -14.05
N GLY A 65 2.06 2.31 -14.34
CA GLY A 65 2.30 3.46 -15.22
C GLY A 65 2.90 3.11 -16.58
N LEU A 66 2.08 3.00 -17.62
CA LEU A 66 2.50 2.74 -19.00
C LEU A 66 3.46 1.55 -19.16
N GLY A 67 3.49 0.55 -18.29
CA GLY A 67 4.00 -0.80 -18.59
C GLY A 67 5.46 -1.01 -19.06
N VAL A 68 6.36 -0.01 -19.08
CA VAL A 68 7.70 -0.18 -19.74
C VAL A 68 8.92 0.10 -18.85
N ASP A 69 8.82 0.73 -17.67
CA ASP A 69 10.01 1.11 -16.89
C ASP A 69 10.28 0.20 -15.68
N ALA A 70 11.37 -0.57 -15.73
CA ALA A 70 11.79 -1.49 -14.67
C ALA A 70 12.13 -0.80 -13.34
N GLU A 71 12.57 0.45 -13.39
CA GLU A 71 12.89 1.23 -12.20
C GLU A 71 11.61 1.65 -11.48
N VAL A 72 10.61 2.12 -12.23
CA VAL A 72 9.27 2.41 -11.67
C VAL A 72 8.61 1.16 -11.11
N ALA A 73 8.71 0.02 -11.81
CA ALA A 73 8.21 -1.25 -11.28
C ALA A 73 8.87 -1.61 -9.93
N THR A 74 10.17 -1.38 -9.80
CA THR A 74 10.91 -1.60 -8.54
C THR A 74 10.43 -0.67 -7.42
N ILE A 75 10.17 0.60 -7.74
CA ILE A 75 9.64 1.60 -6.80
C ILE A 75 8.27 1.18 -6.29
N VAL A 76 7.35 0.84 -7.20
CA VAL A 76 5.98 0.41 -6.84
C VAL A 76 6.02 -0.84 -5.97
N GLU A 77 6.82 -1.84 -6.37
CA GLU A 77 6.96 -3.07 -5.59
C GLU A 77 7.60 -2.82 -4.21
N GLY A 78 8.53 -1.87 -4.11
CA GLY A 78 9.05 -1.41 -2.83
C GLY A 78 7.97 -0.83 -1.92
N THR A 79 7.00 -0.10 -2.48
CA THR A 79 5.86 0.45 -1.72
C THR A 79 4.90 -0.64 -1.25
N ARG A 80 4.60 -1.63 -2.09
CA ARG A 80 3.79 -2.80 -1.71
C ARG A 80 4.43 -3.58 -0.56
N ARG A 81 5.74 -3.82 -0.65
CA ARG A 81 6.50 -4.48 0.43
C ARG A 81 6.45 -3.68 1.73
N ALA A 82 6.61 -2.35 1.67
CA ALA A 82 6.51 -1.51 2.85
C ALA A 82 5.11 -1.58 3.52
N ALA A 83 4.04 -1.62 2.73
CA ALA A 83 2.67 -1.80 3.23
C ALA A 83 2.49 -3.15 3.94
N ALA A 84 2.98 -4.24 3.33
CA ALA A 84 2.94 -5.57 3.93
C ALA A 84 3.78 -5.64 5.22
N ASP A 85 4.95 -5.00 5.23
CA ASP A 85 5.85 -4.95 6.38
C ASP A 85 5.25 -4.17 7.55
N PHE A 86 4.53 -3.07 7.29
CA PHE A 86 3.79 -2.35 8.33
C PHE A 86 2.83 -3.28 9.08
N VAL A 87 1.95 -3.97 8.33
CA VAL A 87 0.97 -4.89 8.91
C VAL A 87 1.68 -6.02 9.65
N ARG A 88 2.71 -6.61 9.04
CA ARG A 88 3.53 -7.66 9.64
C ARG A 88 4.14 -7.26 10.99
N LEU A 89 4.76 -6.08 11.05
CA LEU A 89 5.44 -5.58 12.24
C LEU A 89 4.46 -5.30 13.36
N LYS A 90 3.31 -4.68 13.05
CA LYS A 90 2.28 -4.41 14.05
C LYS A 90 1.58 -5.70 14.52
N LEU A 91 1.52 -6.76 13.70
CA LEU A 91 1.09 -8.11 14.13
C LEU A 91 2.15 -8.84 14.99
N GLY A 92 3.33 -8.24 15.21
CA GLY A 92 4.41 -8.82 16.00
C GLY A 92 5.17 -9.96 15.31
N VAL A 93 5.02 -10.11 13.99
CA VAL A 93 5.67 -11.19 13.23
C VAL A 93 7.07 -10.77 12.80
N LYS A 94 8.09 -11.11 13.60
CA LYS A 94 9.49 -10.75 13.29
C LYS A 94 10.05 -11.51 12.08
N ARG A 95 9.69 -12.79 11.91
CA ARG A 95 10.16 -13.66 10.82
C ARG A 95 8.96 -14.38 10.18
N PRO A 96 8.36 -13.82 9.11
CA PRO A 96 7.20 -14.43 8.48
C PRO A 96 7.62 -15.68 7.69
N ASN A 97 6.85 -16.77 7.79
CA ASN A 97 7.00 -17.93 6.90
C ASN A 97 6.45 -17.59 5.48
N ALA A 98 6.57 -18.52 4.53
CA ALA A 98 6.12 -18.29 3.16
C ALA A 98 4.62 -17.96 3.07
N ALA A 99 3.78 -18.69 3.82
CA ALA A 99 2.33 -18.49 3.82
C ALA A 99 1.94 -17.10 4.36
N VAL A 100 2.56 -16.62 5.44
CA VAL A 100 2.34 -15.27 5.97
C VAL A 100 2.73 -14.20 4.95
N ARG A 101 3.87 -14.37 4.25
CA ARG A 101 4.28 -13.43 3.20
C ARG A 101 3.27 -13.37 2.06
N ILE A 102 2.80 -14.54 1.60
CA ILE A 102 1.80 -14.64 0.52
C ILE A 102 0.48 -14.00 0.95
N ALA A 103 0.01 -14.28 2.16
CA ALA A 103 -1.26 -13.74 2.66
C ALA A 103 -1.24 -12.20 2.78
N LEU A 104 -0.15 -11.63 3.30
CA LEU A 104 0.01 -10.18 3.39
C LEU A 104 0.12 -9.52 2.01
N ALA A 105 0.89 -10.10 1.09
CA ALA A 105 0.98 -9.61 -0.29
C ALA A 105 -0.39 -9.67 -1.00
N GLY A 106 -1.15 -10.75 -0.79
CA GLY A 106 -2.50 -10.91 -1.32
C GLY A 106 -3.47 -9.86 -0.78
N TRP A 107 -3.40 -9.55 0.52
CA TRP A 107 -4.22 -8.49 1.11
C TRP A 107 -3.85 -7.10 0.57
N VAL A 108 -2.56 -6.79 0.38
CA VAL A 108 -2.13 -5.54 -0.25
C VAL A 108 -2.67 -5.42 -1.67
N ALA A 109 -2.57 -6.49 -2.47
CA ALA A 109 -3.11 -6.52 -3.84
C ALA A 109 -4.64 -6.36 -3.87
N PHE A 110 -5.35 -6.94 -2.89
CA PHE A 110 -6.79 -6.72 -2.72
C PHE A 110 -7.10 -5.26 -2.40
N ALA A 111 -6.39 -4.65 -1.45
CA ALA A 111 -6.59 -3.25 -1.08
C ALA A 111 -6.38 -2.29 -2.27
N GLU A 112 -5.31 -2.52 -3.04
CA GLU A 112 -5.03 -1.79 -4.28
C GLU A 112 -6.18 -1.90 -5.28
N ARG A 113 -6.63 -3.13 -5.57
CA ARG A 113 -7.72 -3.38 -6.51
C ARG A 113 -9.04 -2.76 -6.04
N ALA A 114 -9.38 -2.95 -4.76
CA ALA A 114 -10.59 -2.42 -4.17
C ALA A 114 -10.61 -0.89 -4.22
N CYS A 115 -9.48 -0.24 -3.94
CA CYS A 115 -9.35 1.21 -4.04
C CYS A 115 -9.49 1.71 -5.49
N LEU A 116 -8.88 1.03 -6.47
CA LEU A 116 -9.07 1.37 -7.89
C LEU A 116 -10.55 1.30 -8.30
N THR A 117 -11.25 0.23 -7.93
CA THR A 117 -12.69 0.08 -8.21
C THR A 117 -13.51 1.15 -7.49
N TRP A 118 -13.17 1.46 -6.24
CA TRP A 118 -13.82 2.49 -5.46
C TRP A 118 -13.68 3.88 -6.11
N LEU A 119 -12.51 4.20 -6.70
CA LEU A 119 -12.30 5.49 -7.36
C LEU A 119 -13.15 5.70 -8.62
N ASP A 120 -13.67 4.63 -9.23
CA ASP A 120 -14.50 4.72 -10.44
C ASP A 120 -15.96 5.06 -10.11
N GLY A 121 -16.50 4.56 -8.99
CA GLY A 121 -17.88 4.82 -8.54
C GLY A 121 -18.00 5.81 -7.38
N LYS A 122 -16.94 5.98 -6.59
CA LYS A 122 -16.90 6.70 -5.30
C LYS A 122 -17.94 6.21 -4.29
N GLU A 123 -18.37 4.96 -4.44
CA GLU A 123 -19.28 4.25 -3.57
C GLU A 123 -18.63 2.93 -3.14
N PRO A 124 -18.74 2.52 -1.85
CA PRO A 124 -19.45 3.22 -0.77
C PRO A 124 -18.69 4.47 -0.27
N ASN A 125 -19.16 5.18 0.76
CA ASN A 125 -18.42 6.32 1.30
C ASN A 125 -17.04 5.90 1.88
N GLU A 126 -16.14 6.87 2.11
CA GLU A 126 -14.75 6.60 2.54
C GLU A 126 -14.68 5.79 3.85
N ALA A 127 -15.56 6.06 4.81
CA ALA A 127 -15.59 5.31 6.08
C ALA A 127 -16.01 3.84 5.89
N ALA A 128 -16.99 3.58 5.03
CA ALA A 128 -17.40 2.23 4.67
C ALA A 128 -16.32 1.49 3.86
N MET A 129 -15.62 2.21 2.97
CA MET A 129 -14.49 1.67 2.22
C MET A 129 -13.33 1.30 3.18
N GLN A 130 -13.01 2.18 4.12
CA GLN A 130 -12.03 1.91 5.16
C GLN A 130 -12.41 0.66 5.97
N ARG A 131 -13.67 0.57 6.40
CA ARG A 131 -14.15 -0.58 7.17
C ARG A 131 -14.03 -1.88 6.38
N LEU A 132 -14.36 -1.86 5.09
CA LEU A 132 -14.20 -3.00 4.21
C LEU A 132 -12.74 -3.49 4.16
N LEU A 133 -11.77 -2.58 4.03
CA LEU A 133 -10.36 -2.93 4.03
C LEU A 133 -9.88 -3.50 5.37
N VAL A 134 -10.43 -3.00 6.48
CA VAL A 134 -10.18 -3.53 7.82
C VAL A 134 -10.72 -4.95 7.95
N ASP A 135 -11.98 -5.16 7.61
CA ASP A 135 -12.64 -6.46 7.72
C ASP A 135 -11.99 -7.50 6.79
N ALA A 136 -11.51 -7.09 5.62
CA ALA A 136 -10.77 -7.95 4.69
C ALA A 136 -9.41 -8.43 5.24
N LEU A 137 -8.81 -7.73 6.22
CA LEU A 137 -7.58 -8.20 6.86
C LEU A 137 -7.85 -9.28 7.92
N ALA A 138 -9.07 -9.36 8.47
CA ALA A 138 -9.37 -10.25 9.58
C ALA A 138 -9.03 -11.73 9.30
N PRO A 139 -9.37 -12.32 8.13
CA PRO A 139 -8.99 -13.70 7.81
C PRO A 139 -7.48 -13.90 7.73
N VAL A 140 -6.74 -12.91 7.21
CA VAL A 140 -5.26 -12.95 7.16
C VAL A 140 -4.68 -12.92 8.56
N ARG A 141 -5.23 -12.09 9.45
CA ARG A 141 -4.82 -12.03 10.87
C ARG A 141 -5.05 -13.37 11.57
N THR A 142 -6.20 -14.01 11.34
CA THR A 142 -6.52 -15.34 11.90
C THR A 142 -5.52 -16.37 11.40
N ALA A 143 -5.32 -16.47 10.08
CA ALA A 143 -4.38 -17.41 9.50
C ALA A 143 -2.94 -17.20 10.03
N VAL A 144 -2.50 -15.94 10.14
CA VAL A 144 -1.19 -15.59 10.72
C VAL A 144 -1.07 -16.06 12.18
N ASN A 145 -2.13 -15.95 12.99
CA ASN A 145 -2.13 -16.37 14.38
C ASN A 145 -2.13 -17.90 14.53
N GLU A 146 -2.91 -18.63 13.73
CA GLU A 146 -2.92 -20.10 13.72
C GLU A 146 -1.55 -20.67 13.33
N MET A 147 -0.92 -20.09 12.31
CA MET A 147 0.44 -20.47 11.89
C MET A 147 1.53 -20.12 12.91
N ARG A 148 1.24 -19.29 13.92
CA ARG A 148 2.12 -19.04 15.07
C ARG A 148 1.90 -20.04 16.21
N GLY A 149 0.66 -20.50 16.39
CA GLY A 149 0.24 -21.43 17.43
C GLY A 149 0.59 -22.90 17.13
N GLY A 150 0.77 -23.25 15.86
CA GLY A 150 1.25 -24.57 15.44
C GLY A 150 2.75 -24.75 15.71
N LYS A 151 3.10 -25.10 16.94
CA LYS A 151 4.36 -25.74 17.31
C LYS A 151 4.07 -27.10 17.91
#